data_AF-A0A644SLP8-F1
#
_entry.id   AF-A0A644SLP8-F1
#
_cell.length_a   1.000
_cell.length_b   1.000
_cell.length_c   1.000
_cell.angle_alpha   90.00
_cell.angle_beta   90.00
_cell.angle_gamma   90.00
#
_symmetry.space_group_name_H-M   'P 1'
#
loop_
_entity.id
_entity.type
_entity.pdbx_description
1 polymer ?
#
loop_
_entity_poly.entity_id
_entity_poly.type
_entity_poly.pdbx_seq_one_letter_code
_entity_poly.pdbx_strand_id
1 'polypeptide(L)'
;MRQLKMTIMKKIIHILKKDKVLKGLIITCLISLLGFILFNVIYKTYCEGHLAKDEITFIIGSIKDIFQIIFFSIVACVTILSYIQARKTLFTPIKTETFKMQIKSFEDILAFFQSKTETDFTHQFDFDFMVAANFRLMFTDYINTFFKSEIKINEEAIKELHTKFAGAAVTQSFMEKNFYSPEYFEKTPKKEKEEITNPALILESWKNYEYGQVYFSKTFVEETEKLNKLIASPLLTTELKNKLKSFEENVRDNHILIGKVLTELAQELPTKFPTAKSIENLEMTGIWNKFNSRKEDLEPNAKEILDYIRQYLRIENLID
;
A
#
# COMPACT_ATOMS: atom_id res chain seq x y z
N MET A 1 18.65 -7.38 -20.09
CA MET A 1 19.50 -6.96 -21.23
C MET A 1 19.40 -5.47 -21.61
N ARG A 2 18.21 -4.83 -21.65
CA ARG A 2 18.05 -3.37 -21.95
C ARG A 2 18.60 -2.42 -20.89
N GLN A 3 18.48 -2.73 -19.59
CA GLN A 3 19.03 -1.88 -18.53
C GLN A 3 20.58 -1.89 -18.52
N LEU A 4 21.20 -3.04 -18.78
CA LEU A 4 22.67 -3.18 -18.83
C LEU A 4 23.30 -2.32 -19.95
N LYS A 5 22.68 -2.30 -21.14
CA LYS A 5 23.12 -1.42 -22.26
C LYS A 5 22.99 0.07 -21.91
N MET A 6 21.95 0.46 -21.16
CA MET A 6 21.74 1.85 -20.75
C MET A 6 22.75 2.31 -19.70
N THR A 7 23.16 1.42 -18.79
CA THR A 7 24.17 1.72 -17.76
C THR A 7 25.56 1.88 -18.37
N ILE A 8 25.93 1.00 -19.32
CA ILE A 8 27.22 1.09 -20.04
C ILE A 8 27.29 2.37 -20.88
N MET A 9 26.22 2.70 -21.61
CA MET A 9 26.18 3.91 -22.45
C MET A 9 26.19 5.20 -21.60
N LYS A 10 25.51 5.22 -20.44
CA LYS A 10 25.59 6.35 -19.49
C LYS A 10 27.00 6.50 -18.90
N LYS A 11 27.69 5.39 -18.61
CA LYS A 11 29.08 5.39 -18.12
C LYS A 11 30.03 5.96 -19.18
N ILE A 12 29.89 5.52 -20.44
CA ILE A 12 30.67 6.03 -21.58
C ILE A 12 30.42 7.53 -21.82
N ILE A 13 29.16 7.98 -21.79
CA ILE A 13 28.82 9.41 -21.95
C ILE A 13 29.32 10.26 -20.77
N HIS A 14 29.27 9.73 -19.54
CA HIS A 14 29.78 10.45 -18.38
C HIS A 14 31.31 10.57 -18.41
N ILE A 15 32.02 9.52 -18.85
CA ILE A 15 33.47 9.54 -19.10
C ILE A 15 33.78 10.56 -20.22
N LEU A 16 33.07 10.52 -21.35
CA LEU A 16 33.24 11.50 -22.45
C LEU A 16 32.99 12.97 -22.04
N LYS A 17 32.08 13.21 -21.09
CA LYS A 17 31.70 14.56 -20.67
C LYS A 17 32.58 15.14 -19.57
N LYS A 18 33.13 14.29 -18.69
CA LYS A 18 33.92 14.69 -17.52
C LYS A 18 35.43 14.70 -17.81
N ASP A 19 35.88 13.94 -18.81
CA ASP A 19 37.30 13.73 -19.01
C ASP A 19 37.93 14.77 -19.94
N LYS A 20 38.51 15.82 -19.34
CA LYS A 20 39.34 16.81 -20.06
C LYS A 20 40.48 16.13 -20.84
N VAL A 21 40.93 14.96 -20.38
CA VAL A 21 41.99 14.17 -21.01
C VAL A 21 41.56 13.59 -22.35
N LEU A 22 40.32 13.11 -22.47
CA LEU A 22 39.81 12.55 -23.72
C LEU A 22 39.58 13.63 -24.79
N LYS A 23 39.11 14.82 -24.37
CA LYS A 23 39.06 15.99 -25.27
C LYS A 23 40.45 16.40 -25.71
N GLY A 24 41.43 16.39 -24.79
CA GLY A 24 42.84 16.61 -25.09
C GLY A 24 43.36 15.62 -26.15
N LEU A 25 43.15 14.32 -25.95
CA LEU A 25 43.59 13.26 -26.87
C LEU A 25 42.99 13.39 -28.27
N ILE A 26 41.70 13.70 -28.39
CA ILE A 26 41.05 13.90 -29.69
C ILE A 26 41.64 15.11 -30.41
N ILE A 27 41.87 16.21 -29.69
CA ILE A 27 42.49 17.43 -30.25
C ILE A 27 43.94 17.14 -30.66
N THR A 28 44.73 16.45 -29.83
CA THR A 28 46.12 16.08 -30.14
C THR A 28 46.21 15.14 -31.33
N CYS A 29 45.30 14.17 -31.46
CA CYS A 29 45.24 13.29 -32.65
C CYS A 29 44.89 14.07 -33.92
N LEU A 30 43.92 14.99 -33.85
CA LEU A 30 43.56 15.85 -34.98
C LEU A 30 44.73 16.74 -35.40
N ILE A 31 45.42 17.37 -34.45
CA ILE A 31 46.61 18.20 -34.72
C ILE A 31 47.74 17.37 -35.33
N SER A 32 47.98 16.16 -34.82
CA SER A 32 49.03 15.26 -35.34
C SER A 32 48.73 14.79 -36.76
N LEU A 33 47.46 14.48 -37.06
CA LEU A 33 47.02 14.10 -38.40
C LEU A 33 47.18 15.27 -39.39
N LEU A 34 46.76 16.48 -38.98
CA LEU A 34 46.93 17.70 -39.78
C LEU A 34 48.40 18.02 -40.04
N GLY A 35 49.24 17.89 -39.00
CA GLY A 35 50.68 18.05 -39.10
C GLY A 35 51.34 17.02 -40.03
N PHE A 36 50.90 15.77 -39.99
CA PHE A 36 51.39 14.73 -40.90
C PHE A 36 51.05 15.03 -42.36
N ILE A 37 49.85 15.53 -42.65
CA ILE A 37 49.45 15.91 -44.01
C ILE A 37 50.28 17.10 -44.49
N LEU A 38 50.41 18.15 -43.67
CA LEU A 38 51.23 19.33 -43.96
C LEU A 38 52.70 18.96 -44.19
N PHE A 39 53.25 18.09 -43.35
CA PHE A 39 54.62 17.62 -43.47
C PHE A 39 54.83 16.88 -44.80
N ASN A 40 53.93 15.98 -45.19
CA ASN A 40 54.05 15.28 -46.48
C ASN A 40 53.99 16.23 -47.68
N VAL A 41 53.11 17.24 -47.62
CA VAL A 41 53.00 18.27 -48.67
C VAL A 41 54.28 19.10 -48.76
N ILE A 42 54.79 19.61 -47.62
CA ILE A 42 55.99 20.44 -47.59
C ILE A 42 57.24 19.66 -47.97
N TYR A 43 57.42 18.46 -47.39
CA TYR A 43 58.58 17.60 -47.65
C TYR A 43 58.72 17.29 -49.14
N LYS A 44 57.63 16.87 -49.80
CA LYS A 44 57.68 16.55 -51.23
C LYS A 44 57.85 17.76 -52.12
N THR A 45 57.17 18.88 -51.80
CA THR A 45 57.32 20.12 -52.58
C THR A 45 58.75 20.67 -52.51
N TYR A 46 59.42 20.55 -51.35
CA TYR A 46 60.73 21.15 -51.12
C TYR A 46 61.91 20.22 -51.46
N CYS A 47 61.76 18.90 -51.29
CA CYS A 47 62.85 17.94 -51.55
C CYS A 47 62.84 17.34 -52.96
N GLU A 48 61.68 17.17 -53.61
CA GLU A 48 61.58 16.50 -54.93
C GLU A 48 61.39 17.47 -56.09
N GLY A 49 61.08 18.74 -55.82
CA GLY A 49 61.08 19.85 -56.80
C GLY A 49 59.95 19.82 -57.84
N HIS A 50 59.26 18.69 -58.03
CA HIS A 50 58.05 18.57 -58.85
C HIS A 50 57.11 17.51 -58.27
N LEU A 51 55.84 17.87 -58.06
CA LEU A 51 54.78 16.92 -57.72
C LEU A 51 54.28 16.23 -59.00
N ALA A 52 54.28 14.89 -59.01
CA ALA A 52 53.70 14.14 -60.11
C ALA A 52 52.15 14.17 -60.05
N LYS A 53 51.50 14.03 -61.22
CA LYS A 53 50.04 14.24 -61.35
C LYS A 53 49.21 13.21 -60.56
N ASP A 54 49.72 11.98 -60.47
CA ASP A 54 49.20 10.88 -59.66
C ASP A 54 49.28 11.18 -58.15
N GLU A 55 50.37 11.80 -57.70
CA GLU A 55 50.54 12.18 -56.29
C GLU A 55 49.62 13.32 -55.87
N ILE A 56 49.44 14.32 -56.74
CA ILE A 56 48.46 15.40 -56.54
C ILE A 56 47.05 14.79 -56.40
N THR A 57 46.72 13.81 -57.25
CA THR A 57 45.43 13.12 -57.20
C THR A 57 45.26 12.33 -55.89
N PHE A 58 46.32 11.68 -55.40
CA PHE A 58 46.33 10.96 -54.12
C PHE A 58 46.15 11.90 -52.92
N ILE A 59 46.82 13.05 -52.89
CA ILE A 59 46.69 14.05 -51.81
C ILE A 59 45.27 14.61 -51.79
N ILE A 60 44.73 14.99 -52.96
CA ILE A 60 43.35 15.49 -53.08
C ILE A 60 42.34 14.43 -52.61
N GLY A 61 42.55 13.16 -52.99
CA GLY A 61 41.73 12.03 -52.52
C GLY A 61 41.78 11.87 -51.01
N SER A 62 42.98 11.89 -50.42
CA SER A 62 43.18 11.74 -48.98
C SER A 62 42.53 12.86 -48.17
N ILE A 63 42.67 14.12 -48.63
CA ILE A 63 42.01 15.28 -48.01
C ILE A 63 40.49 15.10 -48.05
N LYS A 64 39.95 14.72 -49.21
CA LYS A 64 38.51 14.48 -49.39
C LYS A 64 38.01 13.41 -48.43
N ASP A 65 38.71 12.28 -48.30
CA ASP A 65 38.29 11.17 -47.43
C ASP A 65 38.34 11.56 -45.95
N ILE A 66 39.36 12.32 -45.52
CA ILE A 66 39.44 12.85 -44.15
C ILE A 66 38.27 13.79 -43.87
N PHE A 67 37.95 14.71 -44.79
CA PHE A 67 36.79 15.58 -44.64
C PHE A 67 35.48 14.79 -44.56
N GLN A 68 35.31 13.75 -45.37
CA GLN A 68 34.13 12.88 -45.30
C GLN A 68 34.04 12.15 -43.96
N ILE A 69 35.14 11.57 -43.45
CA ILE A 69 35.16 10.88 -42.15
C ILE A 69 34.80 11.83 -41.01
N ILE A 70 35.39 13.04 -41.00
CA ILE A 70 35.09 14.06 -39.98
C ILE A 70 33.63 14.48 -40.09
N PHE A 71 33.14 14.76 -41.31
CA PHE A 71 31.75 15.15 -41.55
C PHE A 71 30.78 14.08 -41.03
N PHE A 72 30.94 12.81 -41.41
CA PHE A 72 30.06 11.74 -40.95
C PHE A 72 30.17 11.49 -39.44
N SER A 73 31.35 11.67 -38.85
CA SER A 73 31.54 11.58 -37.39
C SER A 73 30.80 12.69 -36.64
N ILE A 74 30.84 13.93 -37.16
CA ILE A 74 30.09 15.06 -36.60
C ILE A 74 28.59 14.81 -36.74
N VAL A 75 28.13 14.41 -37.93
CA VAL A 75 26.72 14.09 -38.18
C VAL A 75 26.24 12.99 -37.23
N ALA A 76 26.97 11.89 -37.10
CA ALA A 76 26.64 10.80 -36.17
C ALA A 76 26.56 11.27 -34.71
N CYS A 77 27.51 12.11 -34.28
CA CYS A 77 27.52 12.67 -32.94
C CYS A 77 26.30 13.57 -32.69
N VAL A 78 26.01 14.49 -33.62
CA VAL A 78 24.83 15.37 -33.57
C VAL A 78 23.56 14.53 -33.53
N THR A 79 23.41 13.53 -34.40
CA THR A 79 22.24 12.64 -34.41
C THR A 79 22.04 11.92 -33.07
N ILE A 80 23.12 11.40 -32.45
CA ILE A 80 23.04 10.74 -31.13
C ILE A 80 22.62 11.73 -30.04
N LEU A 81 23.21 12.92 -30.02
CA LEU A 81 22.89 13.96 -29.04
C LEU A 81 21.45 14.45 -29.20
N SER A 82 21.01 14.69 -30.43
CA SER A 82 19.62 15.05 -30.76
C SER A 82 18.64 13.97 -30.31
N TYR A 83 18.96 12.68 -30.54
CA TYR A 83 18.13 11.58 -30.05
C TYR A 83 18.05 11.55 -28.52
N ILE A 84 19.18 11.73 -27.81
CA ILE A 84 19.19 11.76 -26.34
C ILE A 84 18.39 12.94 -25.81
N GLN A 85 18.50 14.11 -26.43
CA GLN A 85 17.76 15.32 -26.04
C GLN A 85 16.26 15.16 -26.30
N ALA A 86 15.86 14.72 -27.49
CA ALA A 86 14.47 14.43 -27.82
C ALA A 86 13.86 13.41 -26.85
N ARG A 87 14.61 12.34 -26.53
CA ARG A 87 14.19 11.35 -25.54
C ARG A 87 13.97 11.97 -24.16
N LYS A 88 14.87 12.83 -23.68
CA LYS A 88 14.69 13.54 -22.39
C LYS A 88 13.45 14.41 -22.43
N THR A 89 13.29 15.23 -23.46
CA THR A 89 12.14 16.13 -23.62
C THR A 89 10.82 15.38 -23.68
N LEU A 90 10.74 14.25 -24.38
CA LEU A 90 9.52 13.43 -24.43
C LEU A 90 9.15 12.80 -23.08
N PHE A 91 10.15 12.38 -22.29
CA PHE A 91 9.88 11.75 -21.00
C PHE A 91 9.74 12.72 -19.83
N THR A 92 10.14 13.98 -19.97
CA THR A 92 9.96 14.99 -18.91
C THR A 92 8.47 15.20 -18.58
N PRO A 93 7.55 15.46 -19.55
CA PRO A 93 6.13 15.60 -19.27
C PRO A 93 5.52 14.38 -18.57
N ILE A 94 5.85 13.17 -19.03
CA ILE A 94 5.35 11.93 -18.43
C ILE A 94 5.80 11.80 -16.97
N LYS A 95 7.05 12.13 -16.67
CA LYS A 95 7.57 12.13 -15.29
C LYS A 95 6.86 13.17 -14.42
N THR A 96 6.64 14.36 -14.96
CA THR A 96 5.95 15.43 -14.25
C THR A 96 4.50 15.05 -13.95
N GLU A 97 3.76 14.48 -14.90
CA GLU A 97 2.39 14.00 -14.65
C GLU A 97 2.34 12.85 -13.66
N THR A 98 3.25 11.88 -13.78
CA THR A 98 3.36 10.77 -12.80
C THR A 98 3.63 11.31 -11.40
N PHE A 99 4.54 12.29 -11.29
CA PHE A 99 4.84 12.93 -10.01
C PHE A 99 3.63 13.68 -9.45
N LYS A 100 2.88 14.44 -10.26
CA LYS A 100 1.63 15.08 -9.82
C LYS A 100 0.62 14.06 -9.30
N MET A 101 0.44 12.94 -10.00
CA MET A 101 -0.46 11.87 -9.53
C MET A 101 0.03 11.21 -8.23
N GLN A 102 1.35 11.09 -8.04
CA GLN A 102 1.94 10.63 -6.78
C GLN A 102 1.66 11.61 -5.64
N ILE A 103 1.86 12.90 -5.87
CA ILE A 103 1.54 13.95 -4.88
C ILE A 103 0.06 13.89 -4.50
N LYS A 104 -0.85 13.78 -5.47
CA LYS A 104 -2.28 13.60 -5.19
C LYS A 104 -2.57 12.37 -4.34
N SER A 105 -1.91 11.24 -4.64
CA SER A 105 -2.07 10.02 -3.83
C SER A 105 -1.58 10.22 -2.39
N PHE A 106 -0.51 10.99 -2.18
CA PHE A 106 -0.05 11.35 -0.85
C PHE A 106 -1.00 12.34 -0.15
N GLU A 107 -1.56 13.30 -0.87
CA GLU A 107 -2.59 14.22 -0.33
C GLU A 107 -3.80 13.43 0.19
N ASP A 108 -4.29 12.45 -0.58
CA ASP A 108 -5.42 11.60 -0.16
C ASP A 108 -5.07 10.78 1.11
N ILE A 109 -3.84 10.29 1.21
CA ILE A 109 -3.36 9.58 2.41
C ILE A 109 -3.21 10.54 3.59
N LEU A 110 -2.60 11.71 3.39
CA LEU A 110 -2.48 12.72 4.42
C LEU A 110 -3.86 13.14 4.93
N ALA A 111 -4.83 13.39 4.07
CA ALA A 111 -6.20 13.69 4.46
C ALA A 111 -6.86 12.57 5.28
N PHE A 112 -6.49 11.30 5.02
CA PHE A 112 -6.99 10.16 5.77
C PHE A 112 -6.39 10.07 7.19
N PHE A 113 -5.13 10.43 7.41
CA PHE A 113 -4.45 10.22 8.70
C PHE A 113 -4.15 11.49 9.51
N GLN A 114 -4.07 12.64 8.87
CA GLN A 114 -3.61 13.88 9.49
C GLN A 114 -4.57 14.37 10.58
N SER A 115 -3.99 14.82 11.69
CA SER A 115 -4.71 15.39 12.85
C SER A 115 -5.70 14.44 13.52
N LYS A 116 -5.54 13.13 13.34
CA LYS A 116 -6.35 12.11 14.01
C LYS A 116 -5.63 11.52 15.22
N THR A 117 -6.37 11.41 16.31
CA THR A 117 -5.99 10.73 17.55
C THR A 117 -6.56 9.31 17.59
N GLU A 118 -6.17 8.53 18.59
CA GLU A 118 -6.76 7.21 18.82
C GLU A 118 -8.30 7.23 18.94
N THR A 119 -8.85 8.26 19.57
CA THR A 119 -10.30 8.46 19.69
C THR A 119 -10.95 8.71 18.33
N ASP A 120 -10.30 9.49 17.47
CA ASP A 120 -10.80 9.77 16.12
C ASP A 120 -10.84 8.50 15.26
N PHE A 121 -9.82 7.63 15.37
CA PHE A 121 -9.84 6.34 14.67
C PHE A 121 -10.89 5.39 15.24
N THR A 122 -11.09 5.42 16.57
CA THR A 122 -12.15 4.64 17.23
C THR A 122 -13.53 4.99 16.68
N HIS A 123 -13.81 6.29 16.54
CA HIS A 123 -15.04 6.81 15.96
C HIS A 123 -15.13 6.58 14.44
N GLN A 124 -14.04 6.80 13.70
CA GLN A 124 -14.02 6.65 12.25
C GLN A 124 -14.36 5.21 11.86
N PHE A 125 -13.75 4.21 12.48
CA PHE A 125 -14.05 2.81 12.23
C PHE A 125 -15.28 2.31 13.00
N ASP A 126 -15.99 3.19 13.69
CA ASP A 126 -17.27 2.90 14.36
C ASP A 126 -17.18 1.76 15.39
N PHE A 127 -16.02 1.63 16.06
CA PHE A 127 -15.82 0.64 17.11
C PHE A 127 -16.81 0.86 18.26
N ASP A 128 -17.18 2.12 18.53
CA ASP A 128 -18.16 2.50 19.55
C ASP A 128 -19.49 1.76 19.40
N PHE A 129 -20.02 1.82 18.18
CA PHE A 129 -21.23 1.11 17.83
C PHE A 129 -21.00 -0.40 17.81
N MET A 130 -19.93 -0.87 17.16
CA MET A 130 -19.72 -2.31 16.97
C MET A 130 -19.59 -3.07 18.29
N VAL A 131 -18.83 -2.56 19.27
CA VAL A 131 -18.70 -3.22 20.59
C VAL A 131 -20.05 -3.24 21.31
N ALA A 132 -20.75 -2.10 21.36
CA ALA A 132 -22.03 -1.99 22.05
C ALA A 132 -23.12 -2.86 21.40
N ALA A 133 -23.17 -2.87 20.07
CA ALA A 133 -24.17 -3.61 19.31
C ALA A 133 -23.96 -5.12 19.41
N ASN A 134 -22.71 -5.60 19.22
CA ASN A 134 -22.40 -7.02 19.40
C ASN A 134 -22.61 -7.48 20.84
N PHE A 135 -22.28 -6.64 21.82
CA PHE A 135 -22.60 -6.95 23.22
C PHE A 135 -24.10 -7.16 23.42
N ARG A 136 -24.95 -6.27 22.89
CA ARG A 136 -26.42 -6.40 23.01
C ARG A 136 -26.93 -7.71 22.40
N LEU A 137 -26.36 -8.14 21.27
CA LEU A 137 -26.73 -9.42 20.66
C LEU A 137 -26.32 -10.61 21.55
N MET A 138 -25.06 -10.65 21.99
CA MET A 138 -24.58 -11.67 22.93
C MET A 138 -25.42 -11.71 24.23
N PHE A 139 -25.74 -10.53 24.76
CA PHE A 139 -26.51 -10.41 25.99
C PHE A 139 -27.97 -10.84 25.81
N THR A 140 -28.52 -10.64 24.61
CA THR A 140 -29.85 -11.15 24.23
C THR A 140 -29.85 -12.68 24.20
N ASP A 141 -28.78 -13.31 23.68
CA ASP A 141 -28.62 -14.78 23.76
C ASP A 141 -28.59 -15.27 25.21
N TYR A 142 -27.90 -14.53 26.09
CA TYR A 142 -27.83 -14.86 27.52
C TYR A 142 -29.21 -14.79 28.19
N ILE A 143 -29.95 -13.70 27.96
CA ILE A 143 -31.33 -13.55 28.48
C ILE A 143 -32.23 -14.67 27.95
N ASN A 144 -32.18 -14.95 26.65
CA ASN A 144 -32.98 -16.01 26.04
C ASN A 144 -32.64 -17.41 26.58
N THR A 145 -31.41 -17.62 27.02
CA THR A 145 -30.95 -18.90 27.54
C THR A 145 -31.36 -19.10 29.00
N PHE A 146 -31.22 -18.08 29.85
CA PHE A 146 -31.40 -18.23 31.31
C PHE A 146 -32.65 -17.54 31.89
N PHE A 147 -33.19 -16.53 31.22
CA PHE A 147 -34.22 -15.64 31.78
C PHE A 147 -35.39 -15.35 30.82
N LYS A 148 -35.61 -16.23 29.83
CA LYS A 148 -36.64 -16.07 28.78
C LYS A 148 -38.05 -15.78 29.33
N SER A 149 -38.39 -16.34 30.48
CA SER A 149 -39.67 -16.14 31.16
C SER A 149 -39.73 -14.90 32.07
N GLU A 150 -38.58 -14.34 32.43
CA GLU A 150 -38.46 -13.26 33.42
C GLU A 150 -38.20 -11.89 32.77
N ILE A 151 -37.45 -11.86 31.67
CA ILE A 151 -37.03 -10.62 31.00
C ILE A 151 -37.56 -10.61 29.58
N LYS A 152 -38.36 -9.59 29.25
CA LYS A 152 -38.86 -9.37 27.90
C LYS A 152 -37.85 -8.59 27.07
N ILE A 153 -37.33 -9.22 26.02
CA ILE A 153 -36.46 -8.57 25.03
C ILE A 153 -37.29 -7.69 24.09
N ASN A 154 -36.78 -6.50 23.79
CA ASN A 154 -37.35 -5.64 22.77
C ASN A 154 -36.87 -6.09 21.37
N GLU A 155 -37.64 -6.98 20.76
CA GLU A 155 -37.38 -7.53 19.42
C GLU A 155 -37.27 -6.45 18.34
N GLU A 156 -38.02 -5.35 18.44
CA GLU A 156 -37.97 -4.25 17.47
C GLU A 156 -36.62 -3.54 17.53
N ALA A 157 -36.08 -3.31 18.74
CA ALA A 157 -34.76 -2.71 18.92
C ALA A 157 -33.64 -3.61 18.35
N ILE A 158 -33.76 -4.94 18.49
CA ILE A 158 -32.81 -5.89 17.89
C ILE A 158 -32.90 -5.89 16.36
N LYS A 159 -34.12 -5.86 15.80
CA LYS A 159 -34.31 -5.73 14.35
C LYS A 159 -33.73 -4.43 13.81
N GLU A 160 -33.97 -3.30 14.48
CA GLU A 160 -33.39 -2.02 14.11
C GLU A 160 -31.86 -2.07 14.13
N LEU A 161 -31.27 -2.70 15.17
CA LEU A 161 -29.83 -2.90 15.27
C LEU A 161 -29.27 -3.64 14.04
N HIS A 162 -29.95 -4.71 13.60
CA HIS A 162 -29.54 -5.47 12.42
C HIS A 162 -29.52 -4.65 11.13
N THR A 163 -30.39 -3.63 10.98
CA THR A 163 -30.40 -2.77 9.79
C THR A 163 -29.15 -1.88 9.66
N LYS A 164 -28.42 -1.67 10.76
CA LYS A 164 -27.22 -0.84 10.83
C LYS A 164 -25.95 -1.63 10.50
N PHE A 165 -25.99 -2.96 10.57
CA PHE A 165 -24.88 -3.80 10.16
C PHE A 165 -24.80 -3.92 8.64
N ALA A 166 -23.58 -4.08 8.13
CA ALA A 166 -23.32 -4.45 6.74
C ALA A 166 -23.11 -5.96 6.57
N GLY A 167 -22.61 -6.63 7.62
CA GLY A 167 -22.33 -8.06 7.60
C GLY A 167 -21.73 -8.52 8.92
N ALA A 168 -21.12 -9.70 8.91
CA ALA A 168 -20.41 -10.26 10.06
C ALA A 168 -19.18 -11.05 9.65
N ALA A 169 -18.12 -10.97 10.46
CA ALA A 169 -17.01 -11.90 10.43
C ALA A 169 -17.37 -13.13 11.28
N VAL A 170 -17.18 -14.31 10.72
CA VAL A 170 -17.54 -15.58 11.36
C VAL A 170 -16.27 -16.39 11.63
N THR A 171 -16.09 -16.84 12.88
CA THR A 171 -15.01 -17.75 13.24
C THR A 171 -15.21 -19.12 12.59
N GLN A 172 -14.12 -19.81 12.27
CA GLN A 172 -14.20 -21.13 11.64
C GLN A 172 -14.96 -22.13 12.52
N SER A 173 -14.66 -22.17 13.81
CA SER A 173 -15.34 -22.99 14.82
C SER A 173 -16.85 -22.75 14.86
N PHE A 174 -17.28 -21.49 14.83
CA PHE A 174 -18.69 -21.14 14.79
C PHE A 174 -19.34 -21.50 13.45
N MET A 175 -18.61 -21.33 12.35
CA MET A 175 -19.07 -21.72 11.02
C MET A 175 -19.38 -23.22 10.97
N GLU A 176 -18.42 -24.06 11.38
CA GLU A 176 -18.56 -25.53 11.37
C GLU A 176 -19.69 -26.04 12.28
N LYS A 177 -19.94 -25.37 13.41
CA LYS A 177 -20.98 -25.75 14.38
C LYS A 177 -22.39 -25.32 13.95
N ASN A 178 -22.51 -24.17 13.30
CA ASN A 178 -23.82 -23.52 13.08
C ASN A 178 -24.27 -23.47 11.63
N PHE A 179 -23.36 -23.63 10.68
CA PHE A 179 -23.66 -23.61 9.25
C PHE A 179 -23.48 -25.00 8.67
N TYR A 180 -24.42 -25.42 7.85
CA TYR A 180 -24.29 -26.62 7.02
C TYR A 180 -24.00 -26.17 5.60
N SER A 181 -23.09 -26.89 4.92
CA SER A 181 -22.91 -26.71 3.48
C SER A 181 -24.22 -27.10 2.80
N PRO A 182 -24.92 -26.19 2.10
CA PRO A 182 -26.07 -26.58 1.32
C PRO A 182 -25.56 -27.37 0.11
N GLU A 183 -25.54 -28.69 0.20
CA GLU A 183 -25.42 -29.54 -0.99
C GLU A 183 -26.70 -29.40 -1.85
N TYR A 184 -26.59 -29.61 -3.16
CA TYR A 184 -27.72 -29.57 -4.11
C TYR A 184 -28.66 -30.78 -3.95
N PHE A 185 -29.00 -31.17 -2.72
CA PHE A 185 -29.92 -32.25 -2.42
C PHE A 185 -31.23 -31.72 -1.83
N GLU A 186 -32.26 -32.55 -1.92
CA GLU A 186 -33.58 -32.31 -1.36
C GLU A 186 -33.45 -31.98 0.13
N LYS A 187 -34.09 -30.88 0.58
CA LYS A 187 -34.05 -30.45 1.98
C LYS A 187 -34.53 -31.59 2.87
N THR A 188 -33.60 -32.27 3.54
CA THR A 188 -33.96 -33.15 4.65
C THR A 188 -34.63 -32.30 5.73
N PRO A 189 -35.75 -32.75 6.32
CA PRO A 189 -36.39 -32.03 7.41
C PRO A 189 -35.35 -31.83 8.51
N LYS A 190 -35.14 -30.57 8.93
CA LYS A 190 -34.26 -30.25 10.05
C LYS A 190 -34.68 -31.13 11.21
N LYS A 191 -33.80 -32.01 11.69
CA LYS A 191 -33.99 -32.65 12.99
C LYS A 191 -34.19 -31.51 13.99
N GLU A 192 -35.36 -31.48 14.63
CA GLU A 192 -35.60 -30.57 15.74
C GLU A 192 -34.47 -30.81 16.75
N LYS A 193 -33.70 -29.76 17.05
CA LYS A 193 -32.71 -29.85 18.13
C LYS A 193 -33.52 -30.05 19.40
N GLU A 194 -33.32 -31.18 20.09
CA GLU A 194 -33.91 -31.40 21.40
C GLU A 194 -33.53 -30.23 22.31
N GLU A 195 -34.54 -29.52 22.82
CA GLU A 195 -34.33 -28.38 23.70
C GLU A 195 -33.81 -28.91 25.04
N ILE A 196 -32.56 -28.56 25.38
CA ILE A 196 -31.95 -28.97 26.65
C ILE A 196 -32.66 -28.23 27.77
N THR A 197 -33.49 -28.92 28.54
CA THR A 197 -34.25 -28.33 29.66
C THR A 197 -33.52 -28.38 31.00
N ASN A 198 -32.48 -29.21 31.13
CA ASN A 198 -31.73 -29.36 32.37
C ASN A 198 -30.81 -28.13 32.62
N PRO A 199 -31.01 -27.35 33.69
CA PRO A 199 -30.22 -26.14 33.96
C PRO A 199 -28.70 -26.40 34.06
N ALA A 200 -28.28 -27.56 34.56
CA ALA A 200 -26.86 -27.89 34.68
C ALA A 200 -26.22 -28.12 33.30
N LEU A 201 -26.94 -28.73 32.36
CA LEU A 201 -26.47 -28.93 31.00
C LEU A 201 -26.46 -27.61 30.20
N ILE A 202 -27.44 -26.74 30.42
CA ILE A 202 -27.48 -25.39 29.84
C ILE A 202 -26.26 -24.58 30.31
N LEU A 203 -26.00 -24.58 31.63
CA LEU A 203 -24.85 -23.89 32.20
C LEU A 203 -23.52 -24.43 31.65
N GLU A 204 -23.38 -25.75 31.54
CA GLU A 204 -22.17 -26.36 30.99
C GLU A 204 -21.97 -26.05 29.50
N SER A 205 -23.05 -26.04 28.72
CA SER A 205 -23.02 -25.59 27.33
C SER A 205 -22.61 -24.11 27.23
N TRP A 206 -23.08 -23.26 28.15
CA TRP A 206 -22.78 -21.83 28.18
C TRP A 206 -21.34 -21.53 28.62
N LYS A 207 -20.75 -22.33 29.51
CA LYS A 207 -19.31 -22.20 29.82
C LYS A 207 -18.43 -22.39 28.59
N ASN A 208 -18.91 -23.17 27.62
CA ASN A 208 -18.27 -23.38 26.32
C ASN A 208 -18.85 -22.47 25.23
N TYR A 209 -19.54 -21.39 25.61
CA TYR A 209 -20.08 -20.41 24.67
C TYR A 209 -18.94 -19.74 23.90
N GLU A 210 -19.18 -19.52 22.61
CA GLU A 210 -18.30 -18.79 21.70
C GLU A 210 -19.13 -17.75 20.97
N TYR A 211 -18.76 -16.47 21.11
CA TYR A 211 -19.32 -15.39 20.30
C TYR A 211 -18.62 -15.34 18.95
N GLY A 212 -18.97 -16.28 18.08
CA GLY A 212 -18.25 -16.52 16.83
C GLY A 212 -18.71 -15.71 15.63
N GLN A 213 -19.77 -14.91 15.76
CA GLN A 213 -20.28 -14.05 14.68
C GLN A 213 -20.20 -12.57 15.10
N VAL A 214 -19.13 -11.90 14.71
CA VAL A 214 -18.90 -10.48 15.03
C VAL A 214 -19.42 -9.61 13.90
N TYR A 215 -20.48 -8.86 14.16
CA TYR A 215 -21.10 -7.97 13.19
C TYR A 215 -20.31 -6.67 13.04
N PHE A 216 -20.18 -6.20 11.81
CA PHE A 216 -19.57 -4.90 11.49
C PHE A 216 -20.58 -3.93 10.88
N SER A 217 -20.39 -2.65 11.14
CA SER A 217 -21.28 -1.59 10.67
C SER A 217 -21.05 -1.23 9.20
N LYS A 218 -22.00 -0.49 8.62
CA LYS A 218 -21.83 0.10 7.28
C LYS A 218 -20.67 1.08 7.24
N THR A 219 -20.52 1.91 8.28
CA THR A 219 -19.40 2.86 8.42
C THR A 219 -18.06 2.14 8.39
N PHE A 220 -17.91 1.02 9.09
CA PHE A 220 -16.68 0.23 9.07
C PHE A 220 -16.33 -0.25 7.66
N VAL A 221 -17.31 -0.72 6.88
CA VAL A 221 -17.09 -1.13 5.48
C VAL A 221 -16.67 0.05 4.62
N GLU A 222 -17.35 1.18 4.74
CA GLU A 222 -17.03 2.39 3.96
C GLU A 222 -15.59 2.89 4.23
N GLU A 223 -15.18 2.91 5.50
CA GLU A 223 -13.85 3.38 5.88
C GLU A 223 -12.74 2.38 5.52
N THR A 224 -12.98 1.07 5.66
CA THR A 224 -12.04 0.04 5.19
C THR A 224 -11.93 0.02 3.67
N GLU A 225 -13.01 0.27 2.93
CA GLU A 225 -12.95 0.45 1.47
C GLU A 225 -12.14 1.69 1.07
N LYS A 226 -12.28 2.82 1.78
CA LYS A 226 -11.45 4.01 1.55
C LYS A 226 -9.98 3.68 1.76
N LEU A 227 -9.63 3.02 2.86
CA LEU A 227 -8.26 2.58 3.14
C LEU A 227 -7.72 1.63 2.06
N ASN A 228 -8.53 0.65 1.64
CA ASN A 228 -8.15 -0.28 0.58
C ASN A 228 -7.91 0.40 -0.77
N LYS A 229 -8.69 1.43 -1.11
CA LYS A 229 -8.46 2.24 -2.32
C LYS A 229 -7.11 2.97 -2.25
N LEU A 230 -6.72 3.48 -1.08
CA LEU A 230 -5.40 4.08 -0.89
C LEU A 230 -4.29 3.03 -1.10
N ILE A 231 -4.39 1.86 -0.45
CA ILE A 231 -3.41 0.77 -0.57
C ILE A 231 -3.24 0.29 -2.02
N ALA A 232 -4.35 0.23 -2.78
CA ALA A 232 -4.36 -0.25 -4.16
C ALA A 232 -3.65 0.69 -5.14
N SER A 233 -3.35 1.94 -4.76
CA SER A 233 -2.73 2.90 -5.67
C SER A 233 -1.38 2.40 -6.20
N PRO A 234 -1.17 2.30 -7.52
CA PRO A 234 0.09 1.82 -8.11
C PRO A 234 1.23 2.84 -7.97
N LEU A 235 0.92 4.05 -7.51
CA LEU A 235 1.83 5.19 -7.45
C LEU A 235 2.62 5.25 -6.12
N LEU A 236 2.19 4.48 -5.13
CA LEU A 236 2.83 4.40 -3.81
C LEU A 236 4.10 3.56 -3.85
N THR A 237 5.07 3.93 -3.01
CA THR A 237 6.24 3.09 -2.73
C THR A 237 5.81 1.80 -2.03
N THR A 238 6.59 0.74 -2.22
CA THR A 238 6.34 -0.55 -1.54
C THR A 238 6.32 -0.40 -0.02
N GLU A 239 7.19 0.45 0.52
CA GLU A 239 7.29 0.69 1.96
C GLU A 239 6.03 1.35 2.52
N LEU A 240 5.52 2.40 1.86
CA LEU A 240 4.26 3.03 2.28
C LEU A 240 3.08 2.08 2.18
N LYS A 241 3.01 1.24 1.14
CA LYS A 241 2.00 0.20 1.03
C LYS A 241 2.04 -0.77 2.20
N ASN A 242 3.24 -1.18 2.62
CA ASN A 242 3.39 -2.09 3.75
C ASN A 242 2.93 -1.44 5.06
N LYS A 243 3.24 -0.16 5.28
CA LYS A 243 2.76 0.59 6.45
C LYS A 243 1.23 0.73 6.46
N LEU A 244 0.62 1.05 5.32
CA LEU A 244 -0.84 1.11 5.20
C LEU A 244 -1.52 -0.25 5.43
N LYS A 245 -0.91 -1.34 4.95
CA LYS A 245 -1.40 -2.70 5.21
C LYS A 245 -1.30 -3.08 6.68
N SER A 246 -0.20 -2.77 7.34
CA SER A 246 -0.06 -3.02 8.77
C SER A 246 -1.11 -2.23 9.58
N PHE A 247 -1.44 -1.00 9.17
CA PHE A 247 -2.57 -0.26 9.75
C PHE A 247 -3.93 -0.97 9.51
N GLU A 248 -4.19 -1.44 8.28
CA GLU A 248 -5.41 -2.19 7.94
C GLU A 248 -5.53 -3.49 8.74
N GLU A 249 -4.43 -4.20 8.93
CA GLU A 249 -4.36 -5.41 9.75
C GLU A 249 -4.74 -5.12 11.21
N ASN A 250 -4.20 -4.05 11.81
CA ASN A 250 -4.57 -3.64 13.17
C ASN A 250 -6.06 -3.29 13.29
N VAL A 251 -6.64 -2.59 12.30
CA VAL A 251 -8.08 -2.30 12.27
C VAL A 251 -8.90 -3.59 12.24
N ARG A 252 -8.53 -4.55 11.39
CA ARG A 252 -9.20 -5.84 11.28
C ARG A 252 -9.06 -6.67 12.56
N ASP A 253 -7.88 -6.69 13.15
CA ASP A 253 -7.60 -7.45 14.36
C ASP A 253 -8.35 -6.88 15.56
N ASN A 254 -8.46 -5.55 15.66
CA ASN A 254 -9.32 -4.87 16.64
C ASN A 254 -10.80 -5.22 16.44
N HIS A 255 -11.30 -5.35 15.20
CA HIS A 255 -12.66 -5.83 14.96
C HIS A 255 -12.86 -7.28 15.44
N ILE A 256 -11.92 -8.17 15.13
CA ILE A 256 -11.98 -9.58 15.57
C ILE A 256 -11.87 -9.69 17.10
N LEU A 257 -11.10 -8.82 17.74
CA LEU A 257 -10.93 -8.77 19.19
C LEU A 257 -12.26 -8.58 19.93
N ILE A 258 -13.25 -7.89 19.33
CA ILE A 258 -14.60 -7.76 19.90
C ILE A 258 -15.17 -9.15 20.22
N GLY A 259 -15.08 -10.10 19.29
CA GLY A 259 -15.59 -11.46 19.50
C GLY A 259 -14.88 -12.21 20.62
N LYS A 260 -13.56 -12.05 20.74
CA LYS A 260 -12.77 -12.64 21.83
C LYS A 260 -13.18 -12.07 23.19
N VAL A 261 -13.30 -10.75 23.29
CA VAL A 261 -13.70 -10.05 24.52
C VAL A 261 -15.12 -10.46 24.92
N LEU A 262 -16.06 -10.51 23.98
CA LEU A 262 -17.44 -10.91 24.25
C LEU A 262 -17.58 -12.39 24.61
N THR A 263 -16.77 -13.27 24.03
CA THR A 263 -16.73 -14.69 24.39
C THR A 263 -16.35 -14.86 25.86
N GLU A 264 -15.27 -14.23 26.30
CA GLU A 264 -14.86 -14.29 27.71
C GLU A 264 -15.92 -13.68 28.63
N LEU A 265 -16.49 -12.52 28.25
CA LEU A 265 -17.53 -11.88 29.04
C LEU A 265 -18.77 -12.78 29.17
N ALA A 266 -19.21 -13.40 28.07
CA ALA A 266 -20.35 -14.31 28.08
C ALA A 266 -20.15 -15.45 29.09
N GLN A 267 -18.96 -16.06 29.12
CA GLN A 267 -18.62 -17.14 30.05
C GLN A 267 -18.63 -16.70 31.53
N GLU A 268 -18.34 -15.43 31.80
CA GLU A 268 -18.39 -14.84 33.15
C GLU A 268 -19.82 -14.44 33.59
N LEU A 269 -20.77 -14.27 32.65
CA LEU A 269 -22.12 -13.78 32.94
C LEU A 269 -22.90 -14.64 33.96
N PRO A 270 -22.96 -15.98 33.88
CA PRO A 270 -23.71 -16.79 34.84
C PRO A 270 -23.25 -16.60 36.29
N THR A 271 -21.96 -16.34 36.50
CA THR A 271 -21.38 -16.14 37.83
C THR A 271 -21.60 -14.73 38.35
N LYS A 272 -21.46 -13.71 37.49
CA LYS A 272 -21.61 -12.30 37.89
C LYS A 272 -23.06 -11.84 37.95
N PHE A 273 -23.91 -12.39 37.09
CA PHE A 273 -25.31 -12.02 36.92
C PHE A 273 -26.24 -13.25 36.96
N PRO A 274 -26.31 -13.97 38.10
CA PRO A 274 -27.05 -15.23 38.21
C PRO A 274 -28.58 -15.06 38.26
N THR A 275 -29.10 -13.83 38.40
CA THR A 275 -30.55 -13.57 38.55
C THR A 275 -31.01 -12.42 37.67
N ALA A 276 -32.31 -12.40 37.30
CA ALA A 276 -32.88 -11.30 36.52
C ALA A 276 -32.68 -9.93 37.19
N LYS A 277 -32.76 -9.85 38.52
CA LYS A 277 -32.51 -8.61 39.26
C LYS A 277 -31.05 -8.15 39.20
N SER A 278 -30.09 -9.09 39.16
CA SER A 278 -28.68 -8.71 39.02
C SER A 278 -28.37 -8.08 37.66
N ILE A 279 -29.10 -8.47 36.61
CA ILE A 279 -28.98 -7.91 35.25
C ILE A 279 -29.35 -6.42 35.21
N GLU A 280 -30.27 -5.96 36.06
CA GLU A 280 -30.65 -4.54 36.13
C GLU A 280 -29.47 -3.63 36.52
N ASN A 281 -28.45 -4.18 37.19
CA ASN A 281 -27.25 -3.45 37.62
C ASN A 281 -26.07 -3.61 36.64
N LEU A 282 -26.33 -4.05 35.40
CA LEU A 282 -25.30 -4.26 34.39
C LEU A 282 -24.74 -2.92 33.88
N GLU A 283 -23.47 -2.67 34.18
CA GLU A 283 -22.72 -1.52 33.68
C GLU A 283 -21.97 -1.86 32.39
N MET A 284 -22.34 -1.22 31.28
CA MET A 284 -21.72 -1.48 29.97
C MET A 284 -20.29 -0.94 29.85
N THR A 285 -19.89 -0.04 30.75
CA THR A 285 -18.55 0.59 30.77
C THR A 285 -17.43 -0.43 30.94
N GLY A 286 -17.67 -1.52 31.68
CA GLY A 286 -16.68 -2.58 31.89
C GLY A 286 -16.28 -3.32 30.60
N ILE A 287 -17.20 -3.41 29.64
CA ILE A 287 -16.96 -4.06 28.34
C ILE A 287 -15.98 -3.22 27.54
N TRP A 288 -16.23 -1.91 27.50
CA TRP A 288 -15.36 -0.93 26.87
C TRP A 288 -13.95 -0.94 27.45
N ASN A 289 -13.83 -1.01 28.77
CA ASN A 289 -12.53 -1.08 29.43
C ASN A 289 -11.79 -2.38 29.06
N LYS A 290 -12.50 -3.52 28.96
CA LYS A 290 -11.90 -4.81 28.58
C LYS A 290 -11.45 -4.82 27.11
N PHE A 291 -12.19 -4.16 26.22
CA PHE A 291 -11.80 -3.97 24.83
C PHE A 291 -10.60 -3.01 24.71
N ASN A 292 -10.70 -1.81 25.28
CA ASN A 292 -9.66 -0.78 25.19
C ASN A 292 -8.32 -1.18 25.82
N SER A 293 -8.33 -2.02 26.86
CA SER A 293 -7.09 -2.53 27.48
C SER A 293 -6.34 -3.56 26.63
N ARG A 294 -6.94 -4.05 25.53
CA ARG A 294 -6.38 -5.11 24.69
C ARG A 294 -6.30 -4.75 23.21
N LYS A 295 -7.05 -3.73 22.76
CA LYS A 295 -6.98 -3.26 21.38
C LYS A 295 -5.57 -2.73 21.09
N GLU A 296 -5.12 -2.93 19.88
CA GLU A 296 -3.89 -2.30 19.40
C GLU A 296 -4.19 -0.83 19.08
N ASP A 297 -3.33 0.09 19.50
CA ASP A 297 -3.49 1.50 19.18
C ASP A 297 -3.16 1.75 17.70
N LEU A 298 -4.01 2.53 17.04
CA LEU A 298 -3.90 2.87 15.62
C LEU A 298 -3.06 4.13 15.40
N GLU A 299 -3.07 5.06 16.36
CA GLU A 299 -2.35 6.33 16.28
C GLU A 299 -0.83 6.18 16.04
N PRO A 300 -0.08 5.27 16.70
CA PRO A 300 1.34 5.07 16.43
C PRO A 300 1.62 4.70 14.96
N ASN A 301 0.84 3.78 14.40
CA ASN A 301 0.99 3.37 13.00
C ASN A 301 0.63 4.51 12.03
N ALA A 302 -0.39 5.29 12.35
CA ALA A 302 -0.73 6.49 11.59
C ALA A 302 0.42 7.51 11.58
N LYS A 303 1.08 7.73 12.72
CA LYS A 303 2.26 8.62 12.80
C LYS A 303 3.40 8.12 11.94
N GLU A 304 3.69 6.82 11.96
CA GLU A 304 4.72 6.25 11.09
C GLU A 304 4.44 6.46 9.59
N ILE A 305 3.18 6.36 9.18
CA ILE A 305 2.75 6.64 7.79
C ILE A 305 3.00 8.12 7.45
N LEU A 306 2.60 9.03 8.33
CA LEU A 306 2.77 10.47 8.13
C LEU A 306 4.26 10.87 8.09
N ASP A 307 5.07 10.34 8.99
CA ASP A 307 6.51 10.61 9.05
C ASP A 307 7.24 10.07 7.82
N TYR A 308 6.85 8.89 7.34
CA TYR A 308 7.36 8.37 6.07
C TYR A 308 7.07 9.31 4.90
N ILE A 309 5.84 9.81 4.78
CA ILE A 309 5.46 10.74 3.71
C ILE A 309 6.28 12.05 3.81
N ARG A 310 6.43 12.61 5.01
CA ARG A 310 7.23 13.82 5.25
C ARG A 310 8.69 13.63 4.82
N GLN A 311 9.31 12.52 5.20
CA GLN A 311 10.69 12.18 4.84
C GLN A 311 10.84 11.96 3.32
N TYR A 312 9.90 11.22 2.72
CA TYR A 312 9.92 10.92 1.29
C TYR A 312 9.80 12.19 0.44
N LEU A 313 8.88 13.08 0.81
CA LEU A 313 8.66 14.35 0.13
C LEU A 313 9.68 15.43 0.51
N ARG A 314 10.51 15.19 1.52
CA ARG A 314 11.51 16.14 2.04
C ARG A 314 10.87 17.49 2.42
N ILE A 315 9.68 17.46 3.00
CA ILE A 315 8.88 18.66 3.29
C ILE A 315 9.67 19.66 4.16
N GLU A 316 10.43 19.17 5.13
CA GLU A 316 11.23 20.01 6.03
C GLU A 316 12.38 20.73 5.30
N ASN A 317 12.98 20.11 4.29
CA ASN A 317 14.06 20.72 3.49
C ASN A 317 13.55 21.76 2.47
N LEU A 318 12.23 21.99 2.39
CA LEU A 318 11.63 23.00 1.51
C LEU A 318 11.33 24.31 2.25
N ILE A 319 11.35 24.30 3.58
CA ILE A 319 10.95 25.42 4.45
C ILE A 319 12.17 26.18 5.01
N ASP A 320 13.37 25.58 4.91
CA ASP A 320 14.68 26.20 5.22
C ASP A 320 15.36 26.80 3.96
#